data_AF-A0A653ZKB3-F1
#
_entry.id   AF-A0A653ZKB3-F1
#
_cell.length_a   1.000
_cell.length_b   1.000
_cell.length_c   1.000
_cell.angle_alpha   90.00
_cell.angle_beta   90.00
_cell.angle_gamma   90.00
#
_symmetry.space_group_name_H-M   'P 1'
#
loop_
_entity.id
_entity.type
_entity.pdbx_description
1 polymer ?
#
loop_
_entity_poly.entity_id
_entity_poly.type
_entity_poly.pdbx_seq_one_letter_code
_entity_poly.pdbx_strand_id
1 'polypeptide(L)' 'MMESVKNIISNEIEKINELIKKNENKNENIKLKNELLEVLFLINLFKTYTISKSKIENIFKISKTTTGYSEFRV' A
#
# COMPACT_ATOMS: atom_id res chain seq x y z
N MET A 1 12.64 4.05 14.15
CA MET A 1 12.14 5.01 13.14
C MET A 1 10.95 4.46 12.36
N MET A 2 11.05 3.29 11.69
CA MET A 2 9.95 2.75 10.87
C MET A 2 8.74 2.27 11.68
N GLU A 3 8.94 1.77 12.91
CA GLU A 3 7.86 1.44 13.85
C GLU A 3 7.06 2.68 14.26
N SER A 4 7.74 3.82 14.42
CA SER A 4 7.12 5.11 14.76
C SER A 4 6.22 5.61 13.64
N VAL A 5 6.61 5.41 12.38
CA VAL A 5 5.80 5.78 11.20
C VAL A 5 4.54 4.92 11.12
N LYS A 6 4.64 3.61 11.37
CA LYS A 6 3.47 2.72 11.42
C LYS A 6 2.47 3.15 12.49
N ASN A 7 2.95 3.46 13.70
CA ASN A 7 2.09 3.92 14.79
C ASN A 7 1.38 5.25 14.45
N ILE A 8 2.07 6.19 13.81
CA ILE A 8 1.46 7.44 13.35
C ILE A 8 0.34 7.16 12.34
N ILE A 9 0.61 6.31 11.34
CA ILE A 9 -0.40 5.96 10.31
C ILE A 9 -1.60 5.25 10.93
N SER A 10 -1.36 4.30 11.85
CA SER A 10 -2.44 3.60 12.55
C SER A 10 -3.32 4.54 13.37
N ASN A 11 -2.71 5.47 14.13
CA ASN A 11 -3.46 6.46 14.90
C ASN A 11 -4.29 7.39 14.00
N GLU A 12 -3.78 7.74 12.82
CA GLU A 12 -4.51 8.58 11.88
C GLU A 12 -5.70 7.83 11.25
N ILE A 13 -5.53 6.54 10.94
CA ILE A 13 -6.63 5.67 10.49
C ILE A 13 -7.74 5.59 11.56
N GLU A 14 -7.39 5.51 12.84
CA GLU A 14 -8.39 5.52 13.93
C GLU A 14 -9.19 6.81 13.97
N LYS A 15 -8.54 7.98 13.86
CA LYS A 15 -9.24 9.28 13.79
C LYS A 15 -10.17 9.35 12.58
N ILE A 16 -9.71 8.91 11.41
CA ILE A 16 -10.53 8.90 10.19
C ILE A 16 -11.73 7.97 10.35
N ASN A 17 -11.58 6.82 11.00
CA ASN A 17 -12.70 5.94 11.29
C ASN A 17 -13.76 6.62 12.17
N GLU A 18 -13.36 7.43 13.16
CA GLU A 18 -14.31 8.21 13.96
C GLU A 18 -15.04 9.27 13.12
N LEU A 19 -14.35 9.94 12.19
CA LEU A 19 -14.98 10.89 11.26
C LEU A 19 -15.98 10.20 10.31
N ILE A 20 -15.63 9.01 9.81
CA ILE A 20 -16.52 8.17 8.98
C ILE A 20 -17.77 7.77 9.77
N LYS A 21 -17.63 7.37 11.04
CA LYS A 21 -18.77 7.02 11.91
C LYS A 21 -19.71 8.21 12.13
N LYS A 22 -19.16 9.42 12.26
CA LYS A 22 -19.92 10.67 12.37
C LYS A 22 -20.55 11.13 11.05
N ASN A 23 -20.31 10.40 9.95
CA ASN A 23 -20.79 10.70 8.61
C ASN A 23 -20.29 12.05 8.05
N GLU A 24 -19.23 12.62 8.65
CA GLU A 24 -18.57 13.84 8.19
C GLU A 24 -17.68 13.51 6.99
N ASN A 25 -17.88 14.20 5.86
CA ASN A 25 -17.10 14.05 4.62
C ASN A 25 -16.78 12.57 4.30
N LYS A 26 -17.77 11.69 4.47
CA LYS A 26 -17.57 10.24 4.55
C LYS A 26 -16.83 9.67 3.35
N ASN A 27 -17.12 10.13 2.14
CA ASN A 27 -16.47 9.64 0.93
C ASN A 27 -14.99 10.05 0.85
N GLU A 28 -14.67 11.28 1.24
CA GLU A 28 -13.29 11.77 1.29
C GLU A 28 -12.49 11.05 2.39
N ASN A 29 -13.10 10.85 3.55
CA ASN A 29 -12.49 10.12 4.66
C ASN A 29 -12.28 8.63 4.32
N ILE A 30 -13.21 7.98 3.62
CA ILE A 30 -13.01 6.61 3.11
C ILE A 30 -11.83 6.57 2.12
N LYS A 31 -11.74 7.55 1.21
CA LYS A 31 -10.63 7.63 0.25
C LYS A 31 -9.29 7.79 0.98
N LEU A 32 -9.19 8.73 1.91
CA LEU A 32 -7.98 8.98 2.69
C LEU A 32 -7.58 7.76 3.54
N LYS A 33 -8.54 7.05 4.14
CA LYS A 33 -8.29 5.80 4.85
C LYS A 33 -7.66 4.75 3.94
N ASN A 34 -8.15 4.60 2.72
CA ASN A 34 -7.60 3.62 1.77
C ASN A 34 -6.17 3.98 1.38
N GLU A 35 -5.88 5.25 1.11
CA GLU A 35 -4.52 5.73 0.80
C GLU A 35 -3.55 5.43 1.96
N LEU A 36 -3.97 5.64 3.22
CA LEU A 36 -3.14 5.30 4.39
C LEU A 36 -2.90 3.80 4.57
N LEU A 37 -3.91 2.97 4.26
CA LEU A 37 -3.76 1.51 4.28
C LEU A 37 -2.79 1.01 3.21
N GLU A 38 -2.80 1.61 2.02
CA GLU A 38 -1.84 1.31 0.96
C GLU A 38 -0.41 1.66 1.39
N VAL A 39 -0.20 2.84 2.00
CA VAL A 39 1.12 3.22 2.53
C VAL A 39 1.57 2.25 3.62
N LEU A 40 0.68 1.86 4.55
CA LEU A 40 1.00 0.90 5.60
C LEU A 40 1.39 -0.47 5.02
N PHE A 41 0.68 -0.91 3.98
CA PHE A 41 1.00 -2.13 3.24
C PHE A 41 2.39 -2.05 2.61
N LEU A 42 2.74 -0.96 1.95
CA LEU A 42 4.07 -0.76 1.34
C LEU A 42 5.19 -0.76 2.39
N ILE A 43 4.98 -0.13 3.55
CA ILE A 43 5.95 -0.16 4.65
C ILE A 43 6.12 -1.58 5.19
N ASN A 44 5.03 -2.32 5.33
CA ASN A 44 5.06 -3.73 5.75
C ASN A 44 5.81 -4.59 4.74
N LEU A 45 5.53 -4.43 3.45
CA LEU A 45 6.20 -5.13 2.36
C LEU A 45 7.72 -4.86 2.38
N PHE A 46 8.12 -3.59 2.54
CA PHE A 46 9.52 -3.21 2.67
C PHE A 46 10.22 -3.87 3.86
N LYS A 47 9.56 -3.88 5.03
CA LYS A 47 10.09 -4.49 6.27
C LYS A 47 10.21 -6.01 6.12
N THR A 48 9.19 -6.67 5.60
CA THR A 48 9.12 -8.14 5.53
C THR A 48 10.10 -8.72 4.50
N TYR A 49 10.18 -8.10 3.32
CA TYR A 49 10.95 -8.67 2.22
C TYR A 49 12.35 -8.08 2.07
N THR A 50 12.76 -7.20 2.99
CA THR A 50 14.04 -6.43 2.93
C THR A 50 14.29 -5.97 1.50
N ILE A 51 13.26 -5.40 0.86
CA ILE A 51 13.30 -5.11 -0.57
C ILE A 51 14.31 -3.97 -0.72
N SER A 52 15.55 -4.33 -1.04
CA SER A 52 16.57 -3.36 -1.43
C SER A 52 15.95 -2.49 -2.52
N LYS A 53 16.24 -1.19 -2.50
CA LYS A 53 15.72 -0.22 -3.49
C LYS A 53 15.86 -0.75 -4.94
N SER A 54 16.90 -1.55 -5.21
CA SER A 54 17.15 -2.27 -6.46
C SER A 54 16.10 -3.32 -6.86
N LYS A 55 15.41 -3.98 -5.93
CA LYS A 55 14.31 -4.91 -6.23
C LYS A 55 13.02 -4.17 -6.59
N ILE A 56 12.78 -2.97 -6.04
CA ILE A 56 11.62 -2.14 -6.38
C ILE A 56 11.69 -1.70 -7.86
N GLU A 57 12.87 -1.28 -8.34
CA GLU A 57 13.08 -0.95 -9.76
C GLU A 57 12.77 -2.13 -10.70
N ASN A 58 12.96 -3.37 -10.24
CA ASN A 58 12.67 -4.57 -11.03
C ASN A 58 11.19 -5.01 -10.94
N ILE A 59 10.46 -4.67 -9.87
CA ILE A 59 9.01 -4.92 -9.76
C ILE A 59 8.24 -4.02 -10.74
N PHE A 60 8.68 -2.77 -10.94
CA PHE A 60 8.08 -1.88 -11.94
C PHE A 60 8.59 -2.13 -13.37
N LYS A 61 9.65 -2.94 -13.55
CA LYS A 61 10.03 -3.52 -14.85
C LYS A 61 9.22 -4.79 -15.16
N ILE A 62 7.92 -4.77 -14.92
CA ILE A 62 7.03 -5.64 -15.69
C ILE A 62 7.26 -5.25 -17.16
N SER A 63 7.78 -6.22 -17.90
CA SER A 63 8.51 -6.01 -19.12
C SER A 63 7.62 -5.44 -20.21
N LYS A 64 8.19 -4.55 -21.03
CA LYS A 64 7.65 -4.19 -22.36
C LYS A 64 7.64 -5.39 -23.34
N THR A 65 7.86 -6.61 -22.88
CA THR A 65 7.67 -7.80 -23.71
C THR A 65 6.24 -8.24 -23.54
N THR A 66 5.45 -8.01 -24.58
CA THR A 66 4.20 -8.71 -24.87
C THR A 66 4.33 -10.19 -24.48
N THR A 67 3.83 -10.59 -23.31
CA THR A 67 3.68 -12.01 -22.95
C THR A 67 2.47 -12.55 -23.68
N GLY A 68 2.60 -12.67 -25.01
CA GLY A 68 1.62 -13.27 -25.92
C GLY A 68 1.79 -14.77 -26.09
N TYR A 69 2.71 -15.41 -25.37
CA TYR A 69 2.91 -16.86 -25.41
C TYR A 69 3.05 -17.41 -24.00
N SER A 70 1.97 -18.03 -23.53
CA SER A 70 2.02 -18.99 -22.41
C SER A 70 2.37 -20.34 -23.01
N GLU A 71 3.60 -20.80 -22.80
CA GLU A 71 4.05 -22.16 -23.15
C GLU A 71 3.52 -23.24 -22.18
N PHE A 72 2.58 -22.88 -21.29
CA PHE A 72 1.96 -23.79 -20.31
C PHE A 72 0.51 -24.13 -20.63
N ARG A 73 0.17 -24.25 -21.93
CA ARG A 73 -0.94 -25.11 -22.35
C ARG A 73 -0.34 -26.44 -22.80
N VAL A 74 -0.14 -27.34 -21.83
CA VAL A 74 -0.04 -28.78 -22.08
C VAL A 74 -1.43 -29.37 -21.85
#